data_AF-A0A519ZYC1-F1
#
_entry.id   AF-A0A519ZYC1-F1
#
_cell.length_a   1.000
_cell.length_b   1.000
_cell.length_c   1.000
_cell.angle_alpha   90.00
_cell.angle_beta   90.00
_cell.angle_gamma   90.00
#
_symmetry.space_group_name_H-M   'P 1'
#
loop_
_entity.id
_entity.type
_entity.pdbx_description
1 polymer ?
#
loop_
_entity_poly.entity_id
_entity_poly.type
_entity_poly.pdbx_seq_one_letter_code
_entity_poly.pdbx_strand_id
1 'polypeptide(L)'
;MKTLTIELPHELSLTQEHDLKMELAGTLYTKGLLTTSEAATMVGIERGEFIEQMGRYQISLIGDSIEQFSEEVADARRYLRH
;
A
#
# COMPACT_ATOMS: atom_id res chain seq x y z
N MET A 1 21.38 3.67 -6.18
CA MET A 1 19.99 3.94 -6.62
C MET A 1 19.72 3.14 -7.88
N LYS A 2 18.54 2.51 -7.99
CA LYS A 2 18.05 1.89 -9.23
C LYS A 2 16.87 2.72 -9.72
N THR A 3 16.66 2.74 -11.04
CA THR A 3 15.58 3.53 -11.67
C THR A 3 14.62 2.60 -12.39
N LEU A 4 13.32 2.78 -12.12
CA LEU A 4 12.22 2.18 -12.86
C LEU A 4 11.53 3.31 -13.63
N THR A 5 11.41 3.17 -14.95
CA THR A 5 10.71 4.13 -15.81
C THR A 5 9.41 3.51 -16.28
N ILE A 6 8.30 4.23 -16.10
CA ILE A 6 6.95 3.79 -16.47
C ILE A 6 6.35 4.90 -17.35
N GLU A 7 5.78 4.52 -18.48
CA GLU A 7 5.00 5.45 -19.31
C GLU A 7 3.57 5.45 -18.80
N LEU A 8 3.08 6.63 -18.41
CA LEU A 8 1.73 6.83 -17.91
C LEU A 8 0.86 7.50 -18.98
N PRO A 9 -0.44 7.18 -19.06
CA PRO A 9 -1.40 7.94 -19.87
C PRO A 9 -1.35 9.44 -19.58
N HIS A 10 -1.40 10.28 -20.62
CA HIS A 10 -1.34 11.75 -20.48
C HIS A 10 -2.55 12.35 -19.75
N GLU A 11 -3.64 11.59 -19.63
CA GLU A 11 -4.87 11.98 -18.97
C GLU A 11 -4.78 11.91 -17.44
N LEU A 12 -3.75 11.25 -16.89
CA LEU A 12 -3.52 11.21 -15.45
C LEU A 12 -3.17 12.60 -14.94
N SER A 13 -3.89 13.01 -13.90
CA SER A 13 -3.56 14.22 -13.16
C SER A 13 -2.35 14.02 -12.26
N LEU A 14 -1.70 15.13 -11.87
CA LEU A 14 -0.61 15.11 -10.89
C LEU A 14 -0.99 14.43 -9.57
N THR A 15 -2.25 14.55 -9.14
CA THR A 15 -2.75 13.88 -7.95
C THR A 15 -2.75 12.37 -8.14
N GLN A 16 -3.25 11.87 -9.27
CA GLN A 16 -3.27 10.43 -9.55
C GLN A 16 -1.87 9.84 -9.74
N GLU A 17 -0.94 10.60 -10.32
CA GLU A 17 0.48 10.20 -10.37
C GLU A 17 1.09 10.10 -8.97
N HIS A 18 0.76 11.04 -8.08
CA HIS A 18 1.20 11.00 -6.69
C HIS A 18 0.61 9.79 -5.95
N ASP A 19 -0.67 9.50 -6.17
CA ASP A 19 -1.36 8.35 -5.59
C ASP A 19 -0.70 7.03 -6.02
N LEU A 20 -0.33 6.89 -7.30
CA LEU A 20 0.42 5.73 -7.80
C LEU A 20 1.79 5.57 -7.12
N LYS A 21 2.51 6.67 -6.88
CA LYS A 21 3.77 6.62 -6.12
C LYS A 21 3.54 6.19 -4.67
N MET A 22 2.49 6.70 -4.04
CA MET A 22 2.10 6.30 -2.68
C MET A 22 1.78 4.81 -2.59
N GLU A 23 0.99 4.27 -3.52
CA GLU A 23 0.66 2.85 -3.59
C GLU A 23 1.90 1.98 -3.77
N LEU A 24 2.79 2.34 -4.69
CA LEU A 24 4.04 1.60 -4.93
C LEU A 24 4.96 1.66 -3.70
N ALA A 25 5.19 2.85 -3.14
CA ALA A 25 6.05 3.04 -1.99
C ALA A 25 5.54 2.30 -0.76
N GLY A 26 4.22 2.37 -0.50
CA GLY A 26 3.61 1.63 0.60
C GLY A 26 3.61 0.11 0.38
N THR A 27 3.41 -0.37 -0.84
CA THR A 27 3.54 -1.81 -1.16
C THR A 27 4.95 -2.32 -0.92
N LEU A 28 5.98 -1.57 -1.32
CA LEU A 28 7.38 -1.97 -1.11
C LEU A 28 7.78 -1.87 0.36
N TYR A 29 7.28 -0.86 1.08
CA TYR A 29 7.45 -0.72 2.52
C TYR A 29 6.83 -1.89 3.30
N THR A 30 5.58 -2.25 3.00
CA THR A 30 4.88 -3.37 3.66
C THR A 30 5.53 -4.72 3.39
N LYS A 31 6.16 -4.90 2.22
CA LYS A 31 6.99 -6.07 1.90
C LYS A 31 8.39 -6.06 2.55
N GLY A 32 8.73 -5.02 3.32
CA GLY A 32 10.05 -4.85 3.95
C GLY A 32 11.18 -4.56 2.96
N LEU A 33 10.87 -4.18 1.72
CA LEU A 33 11.85 -3.87 0.68
C LEU A 33 12.35 -2.43 0.76
N LEU A 34 11.57 -1.54 1.38
CA LEU A 34 11.96 -0.16 1.67
C LEU A 34 11.82 0.13 3.15
N THR A 35 12.76 0.90 3.67
CA THR A 35 12.58 1.60 4.94
C THR A 35 11.58 2.76 4.78
N THR A 36 11.04 3.27 5.89
CA THR A 36 10.14 4.43 5.87
C THR A 36 10.77 5.65 5.18
N SER A 37 12.07 5.90 5.41
CA SER A 37 12.78 7.02 4.78
C SER A 37 12.91 6.85 3.27
N GLU A 38 13.20 5.64 2.80
CA GLU A 38 13.31 5.35 1.36
C GLU A 38 11.95 5.41 0.67
N ALA A 39 10.89 4.91 1.31
CA ALA A 39 9.53 5.01 0.80
C ALA A 39 9.05 6.47 0.70
N ALA A 40 9.29 7.29 1.73
CA ALA A 40 8.99 8.72 1.68
C ALA A 40 9.76 9.44 0.56
N THR A 41 11.04 9.11 0.39
CA THR A 41 11.87 9.64 -0.71
C THR A 41 11.35 9.25 -2.08
N MET A 42 10.81 8.04 -2.24
CA MET A 42 10.23 7.56 -3.50
C MET A 42 8.99 8.37 -3.93
N VAL A 43 8.17 8.78 -2.96
CA VAL A 43 6.99 9.62 -3.20
C VAL A 43 7.37 11.08 -3.39
N GLY A 44 8.41 11.54 -2.69
CA GLY A 44 8.84 12.95 -2.66
C GLY A 44 8.25 13.74 -1.49
N ILE A 45 7.98 13.08 -0.37
CA ILE A 45 7.41 13.68 0.84
C ILE A 45 8.29 13.42 2.07
N GLU A 46 7.98 14.08 3.18
CA GLU A 46 8.69 13.89 4.44
C GLU A 46 8.34 12.55 5.11
N ARG A 47 9.27 12.02 5.93
CA ARG A 47 9.09 10.70 6.59
C ARG A 47 7.84 10.63 7.46
N GLY A 48 7.53 11.71 8.18
CA GLY A 48 6.35 11.79 9.03
C GLY A 48 5.05 11.83 8.23
N GLU A 49 5.07 12.57 7.12
CA GLU A 49 3.93 12.68 6.21
C GLU A 49 3.61 11.33 5.55
N PHE A 50 4.63 10.57 5.14
CA PHE A 50 4.43 9.23 4.60
C PHE A 50 3.68 8.32 5.58
N ILE A 51 4.06 8.31 6.86
CA ILE A 51 3.37 7.52 7.89
C ILE A 51 1.93 7.98 8.10
N GLU A 52 1.67 9.29 8.07
CA GLU A 52 0.30 9.82 8.17
C GLU A 52 -0.56 9.37 6.98
N GLN A 53 -0.01 9.49 5.77
CA GLN A 53 -0.70 9.18 4.53
C GLN A 53 -0.94 7.68 4.37
N MET A 54 -0.08 6.80 4.89
CA MET A 54 -0.27 5.34 4.87
C MET A 54 -1.63 4.91 5.44
N GLY A 55 -2.18 5.62 6.44
CA GLY A 55 -3.51 5.34 6.97
C GLY A 55 -4.66 5.74 6.04
N ARG A 56 -4.43 6.66 5.10
CA ARG A 56 -5.43 7.19 4.15
C ARG A 56 -5.53 6.38 2.87
N TYR A 57 -4.40 5.85 2.38
CA TYR A 57 -4.35 5.12 1.12
C TYR A 57 -4.85 3.66 1.21
N GLN A 58 -5.42 3.24 2.34
CA GLN A 58 -5.95 1.88 2.57
C GLN A 58 -5.02 0.79 2.02
N ILE A 59 -3.71 1.01 2.08
CA ILE A 59 -2.74 -0.02 1.70
C ILE A 59 -2.92 -1.09 2.74
N SER A 60 -3.65 -2.14 2.35
CA SER A 60 -4.10 -3.16 3.25
C SER A 60 -2.86 -3.81 3.86
N LEU A 61 -2.61 -3.49 5.13
CA LEU A 61 -1.64 -4.21 5.97
C LEU A 61 -2.07 -5.67 6.14
N ILE A 62 -3.32 -5.97 5.81
CA ILE A 62 -3.91 -7.29 5.71
C ILE A 62 -3.74 -7.69 4.25
N GLY A 63 -2.67 -8.43 3.98
CA GLY A 63 -2.58 -9.22 2.76
C GLY A 63 -3.86 -10.03 2.66
N ASP A 64 -4.46 -9.96 1.48
CA ASP A 64 -5.64 -10.66 1.05
C ASP A 64 -6.99 -9.95 1.28
N SER A 65 -7.54 -9.62 0.11
CA SER A 65 -8.90 -9.23 -0.24
C SER A 65 -9.97 -9.66 0.78
N ILE A 66 -10.95 -8.78 1.02
CA ILE A 66 -12.12 -8.96 1.90
C ILE A 66 -12.73 -10.37 1.85
N GLU A 67 -12.65 -11.04 0.69
CA GLU A 67 -13.01 -12.43 0.47
C GLU A 67 -12.28 -13.41 1.41
N GLN A 68 -10.96 -13.32 1.60
CA GLN A 68 -10.21 -14.22 2.49
C GLN A 68 -10.55 -13.99 3.97
N PHE A 69 -10.74 -12.73 4.38
CA PHE A 69 -11.21 -12.42 5.74
C PHE A 69 -12.60 -13.02 5.99
N SER A 70 -13.48 -13.03 4.97
CA SER A 70 -14.79 -13.66 5.09
C SER A 70 -14.71 -15.18 5.26
N GLU A 71 -13.74 -15.83 4.61
CA GLU A 71 -13.49 -17.27 4.73
C GLU A 71 -12.94 -17.63 6.12
N GLU A 72 -11.99 -16.87 6.65
CA GLU A 72 -11.45 -17.07 8.01
C GLU A 72 -12.54 -16.91 9.10
N VAL A 73 -13.41 -15.89 8.97
CA VAL A 73 -14.53 -15.69 9.89
C VAL A 73 -15.56 -16.82 9.78
N ALA A 74 -15.81 -17.33 8.57
CA ALA A 74 -16.70 -18.45 8.35
C ALA A 74 -16.16 -19.74 8.99
N ASP A 75 -14.87 -20.00 8.84
CA ASP A 75 -14.19 -21.14 9.46
C ASP A 75 -14.17 -21.04 10.99
N ALA A 76 -13.82 -19.88 11.55
CA ALA A 76 -13.86 -19.66 13.00
C ALA A 76 -15.27 -19.90 13.59
N ARG A 77 -16.33 -19.46 12.89
CA ARG A 77 -17.73 -19.74 13.27
C ARG A 77 -18.14 -21.20 13.16
N ARG A 78 -17.44 -21.99 12.35
CA ARG A 78 -17.66 -23.43 12.22
C ARG A 78 -17.04 -24.19 13.40
N TYR A 79 -15.86 -23.77 13.85
CA TYR A 79 -15.19 -24.34 15.02
C TYR A 79 -15.95 -24.09 16.33
N LEU A 80 -16.68 -22.98 16.47
CA LEU A 80 -17.46 -22.66 17.67
C LEU A 80 -18.85 -23.33 17.73
N ARG A 81 -19.20 -24.15 16.72
CA ARG A 81 -20.49 -24.87 16.64
C ARG A 81 -20.39 -26.38 16.84
N HIS A 82 -19.21 -26.87 17.23
CA HIS A 82 -18.96 -28.22 17.73
C HIS A 82 -18.50 -28.17 19.18
#